data_AF-A0A3M2JNY6-F1
#
_entry.id   AF-A0A3M2JNY6-F1
#
_cell.length_a   1.000
_cell.length_b   1.000
_cell.length_c   1.000
_cell.angle_alpha   90.00
_cell.angle_beta   90.00
_cell.angle_gamma   90.00
#
_symmetry.space_group_name_H-M   'P 1'
#
loop_
_entity.id
_entity.type
_entity.pdbx_description
1 polymer ?
#
loop_
_entity_poly.entity_id
_entity_poly.type
_entity_poly.pdbx_seq_one_letter_code
_entity_poly.pdbx_strand_id
1 'polypeptide(L)'
;MHITRWMVWGLLSWGALLAQSPAGVDSLSRLEARLYDITLLQVEQLLLTSPPEDSLAFDLLEDARELAAGGQWNEGRELLSTILELYAASEDDLSAGDVSSESGITDAPASLASPAAPATTAQFQVETGVDYSLQEFELALETDPTLTQDTQMLTEELRNPYVVIGYFQPLSLGGRSLWLNHRLRVDNEFGNYNLYATLENRAPRQITRLEWNGNFFVPFTSGESGFLDNQLSYFLGNAGNAPQRWYTEVRGRWKWYPHRDSLSSDILSASATVYYEQTVGAAGALSFAWRPAYYRASGNLGNRYFQNRISLFYDLREQVHRYLEVGVDGVYHTFENDPGALDANGQPVTYRNRYFALEPRLEWEWPVAKGWGLAAEGEVEVRRYATADEINPNYTRWFVEGQYKWYPGEMHSVGLGMNWERQTHQAEEAADQVFAEQADFEAYGPVISMEYITFTGWLIQLEYRLQWRNYPRAGDTILNSFYSDRLMHSIQLFGWIPLGSGWQIQLFANYDNDRDREFQENDTRNTIVNLGVIYSF
;
A
#
# COMPACT_ATOMS: atom_id res chain seq x y z
N MET A 1 1.56 -45.54 13.40
CA MET A 1 2.47 -44.75 14.24
C MET A 1 3.91 -44.93 13.73
N HIS A 2 4.26 -44.42 12.54
CA HIS A 2 5.64 -44.43 11.97
C HIS A 2 5.76 -43.51 10.72
N ILE A 3 5.38 -42.22 10.81
CA ILE A 3 5.63 -41.24 9.73
C ILE A 3 6.32 -39.96 10.23
N THR A 4 6.29 -39.68 11.54
CA THR A 4 6.86 -38.45 12.12
C THR A 4 8.38 -38.44 12.37
N ARG A 5 9.13 -39.50 12.02
CA ARG A 5 10.58 -39.59 12.30
C ARG A 5 11.50 -39.29 11.11
N TRP A 6 10.98 -39.20 9.88
CA TRP A 6 11.80 -38.92 8.69
C TRP A 6 11.87 -37.43 8.31
N MET A 7 10.92 -36.61 8.75
CA MET A 7 10.93 -35.16 8.46
C MET A 7 11.93 -34.36 9.31
N VAL A 8 12.33 -34.86 10.48
CA VAL A 8 13.20 -34.12 11.40
C VAL A 8 14.70 -34.30 11.07
N TRP A 9 15.08 -35.33 10.31
CA TRP A 9 16.47 -35.53 9.88
C TRP A 9 16.83 -34.88 8.54
N GLY A 10 15.84 -34.52 7.72
CA GLY A 10 16.05 -33.79 6.45
C GLY A 10 16.37 -32.30 6.63
N LEU A 11 15.95 -31.68 7.74
CA LEU A 11 16.15 -30.25 8.00
C LEU A 11 17.50 -29.92 8.66
N LEU A 12 18.15 -30.87 9.33
CA LEU A 12 19.45 -30.66 9.98
C LEU A 12 20.67 -30.97 9.08
N SER A 13 20.45 -31.54 7.90
CA SER A 13 21.54 -31.91 6.97
C SER A 13 21.75 -30.89 5.84
N TRP A 14 20.91 -29.87 5.71
CA TRP A 14 21.05 -28.80 4.71
C TRP A 14 21.89 -27.60 5.20
N GLY A 15 21.91 -27.32 6.50
CA GLY A 15 22.73 -26.24 7.08
C GLY A 15 24.24 -26.49 7.03
N ALA A 16 24.68 -27.75 6.91
CA ALA A 16 26.09 -28.12 6.87
C ALA A 16 26.71 -28.09 5.45
N LEU A 17 25.91 -28.01 4.39
CA LEU A 17 26.40 -28.05 3.00
C LEU A 17 26.68 -26.67 2.40
N LEU A 18 26.16 -25.59 2.99
CA LEU A 18 26.44 -24.21 2.56
C LEU A 18 27.73 -23.62 3.17
N ALA A 19 28.31 -24.26 4.18
CA ALA A 19 29.52 -23.80 4.85
C ALA A 19 30.84 -24.29 4.21
N GLN A 20 30.80 -24.99 3.07
CA GLN A 20 32.00 -25.59 2.45
C GLN A 20 32.18 -25.25 0.96
N SER A 21 31.54 -24.20 0.45
CA SER A 21 31.86 -23.72 -0.90
C SER A 21 33.12 -22.81 -0.86
N PRO A 22 34.21 -23.14 -1.59
CA PRO A 22 35.41 -22.30 -1.65
C PRO A 22 35.14 -20.90 -2.20
N ALA A 23 34.05 -20.73 -2.97
CA ALA A 23 33.63 -19.46 -3.54
C ALA A 23 33.03 -18.48 -2.49
N GLY A 24 32.50 -18.99 -1.38
CA GLY A 24 31.91 -18.16 -0.31
C GLY A 24 32.94 -17.54 0.64
N VAL A 25 34.10 -18.20 0.82
CA VAL A 25 35.17 -17.73 1.72
C VAL A 25 35.94 -16.55 1.09
N ASP A 26 36.13 -16.57 -0.24
CA ASP A 26 36.75 -15.45 -0.98
C ASP A 26 35.85 -14.21 -1.07
N SER A 27 34.51 -14.37 -1.04
CA SER A 27 33.59 -13.23 -1.01
C SER A 27 33.51 -12.57 0.37
N LEU A 28 33.63 -13.36 1.46
CA LEU A 28 33.57 -12.84 2.82
C LEU A 28 34.82 -12.00 3.16
N SER A 29 36.02 -12.53 2.87
CA SER A 29 37.27 -11.80 3.16
C SER A 29 37.40 -10.48 2.38
N ARG A 30 36.86 -10.41 1.16
CA ARG A 30 36.80 -9.16 0.37
C ARG A 30 35.81 -8.14 0.91
N LEU A 31 34.69 -8.61 1.47
CA LEU A 31 33.71 -7.74 2.11
C LEU A 31 34.29 -7.17 3.41
N GLU A 32 34.91 -8.01 4.24
CA GLU A 32 35.55 -7.61 5.50
C GLU A 32 36.69 -6.61 5.27
N ALA A 33 37.54 -6.83 4.25
CA ALA A 33 38.57 -5.88 3.86
C ALA A 33 38.00 -4.51 3.45
N ARG A 34 36.90 -4.49 2.67
CA ARG A 34 36.23 -3.24 2.29
C ARG A 34 35.63 -2.51 3.49
N LEU A 35 35.01 -3.24 4.43
CA LEU A 35 34.44 -2.65 5.64
C LEU A 35 35.53 -2.05 6.52
N TYR A 36 36.67 -2.74 6.66
CA TYR A 36 37.85 -2.22 7.34
C TYR A 36 38.34 -0.90 6.70
N ASP A 37 38.52 -0.85 5.38
CA ASP A 37 38.99 0.35 4.66
C ASP A 37 38.07 1.57 4.86
N ILE A 38 36.74 1.34 4.89
CA ILE A 38 35.74 2.38 5.13
C ILE A 38 35.89 2.93 6.56
N THR A 39 35.94 2.05 7.57
CA THR A 39 36.10 2.47 8.98
C THR A 39 37.45 3.15 9.21
N LEU A 40 38.51 2.70 8.54
CA LEU A 40 39.84 3.32 8.62
C LEU A 40 39.81 4.76 8.09
N LEU A 41 39.15 5.00 6.96
CA LEU A 41 38.99 6.33 6.39
C LEU A 41 38.23 7.27 7.35
N GLN A 42 37.21 6.78 8.03
CA GLN A 42 36.44 7.55 9.02
C GLN A 42 37.31 7.94 10.22
N VAL A 43 38.08 6.99 10.76
CA VAL A 43 39.02 7.26 11.86
C VAL A 43 40.10 8.26 11.45
N GLU A 44 40.68 8.13 10.25
CA GLU A 44 41.69 9.07 9.76
C GLU A 44 41.13 10.49 9.58
N GLN A 45 39.90 10.63 9.08
CA GLN A 45 39.23 11.92 8.99
C GLN A 45 38.96 12.53 10.37
N LEU A 46 38.49 11.72 11.32
CA LEU A 46 38.23 12.13 12.69
C LEU A 46 39.50 12.64 13.39
N LEU A 47 40.62 11.92 13.24
CA LEU A 47 41.91 12.30 13.83
C LEU A 47 42.52 13.57 13.19
N LEU A 48 42.16 13.88 11.94
CA LEU A 48 42.52 15.14 11.29
C LEU A 48 41.73 16.33 11.83
N THR A 49 40.46 16.15 12.18
CA THR A 49 39.60 17.22 12.70
C THR A 49 39.74 17.41 14.21
N SER A 50 40.05 16.34 14.94
CA SER A 50 40.13 16.30 16.40
C SER A 50 41.37 15.50 16.84
N PRO A 51 42.59 16.04 16.69
CA PRO A 51 43.81 15.32 16.99
C PRO A 51 43.83 14.90 18.47
N PRO A 52 44.14 13.63 18.80
CA PRO A 52 44.13 13.15 20.17
C PRO A 52 45.14 13.92 21.02
N GLU A 53 44.75 14.27 22.25
CA GLU A 53 45.71 14.62 23.29
C GLU A 53 46.36 13.36 23.92
N ASP A 54 45.72 12.19 23.78
CA ASP A 54 46.15 10.91 24.36
C ASP A 54 46.75 9.92 23.34
N SER A 55 47.80 9.20 23.74
CA SER A 55 48.52 8.24 22.86
C SER A 55 47.71 7.01 22.48
N LEU A 56 46.65 6.69 23.23
CA LEU A 56 45.89 5.45 23.08
C LEU A 56 45.20 5.31 21.72
N ALA A 57 44.65 6.39 21.15
CA ALA A 57 43.99 6.33 19.85
C ALA A 57 44.97 6.08 18.70
N PHE A 58 46.21 6.56 18.83
CA PHE A 58 47.27 6.27 17.85
C PHE A 58 47.79 4.84 17.98
N ASP A 59 47.96 4.34 19.21
CA ASP A 59 48.37 2.95 19.46
C ASP A 59 47.33 1.96 18.90
N LEU A 60 46.04 2.21 19.13
CA LEU A 60 44.94 1.38 18.58
C LEU A 60 44.85 1.44 17.05
N LEU A 61 45.17 2.59 16.44
CA LEU A 61 45.18 2.73 14.98
C LEU A 61 46.34 1.95 14.35
N GLU A 62 47.51 1.94 15.01
CA GLU A 62 48.67 1.16 14.57
C GLU A 62 48.41 -0.35 14.69
N ASP A 63 47.86 -0.79 15.82
CA ASP A 63 47.46 -2.18 16.05
C ASP A 63 46.39 -2.63 15.02
N ALA A 64 45.41 -1.78 14.72
CA ALA A 64 44.40 -2.07 13.71
C ALA A 64 45.00 -2.26 12.31
N ARG A 65 46.03 -1.50 11.95
CA ARG A 65 46.74 -1.63 10.66
C ARG A 65 47.62 -2.87 10.60
N GLU A 66 48.24 -3.26 11.71
CA GLU A 66 49.02 -4.49 11.79
C GLU A 66 48.13 -5.75 11.64
N LEU A 67 46.96 -5.76 12.29
CA LEU A 67 45.97 -6.84 12.16
C LEU A 67 45.45 -6.97 10.73
N ALA A 68 45.13 -5.84 10.08
CA ALA A 68 44.69 -5.81 8.69
C ALA A 68 45.78 -6.32 7.72
N ALA A 69 47.05 -5.97 7.96
CA ALA A 69 48.19 -6.51 7.18
C ALA A 69 48.32 -8.04 7.32
N GLY A 70 47.89 -8.60 8.45
CA GLY A 70 47.80 -10.05 8.70
C GLY A 70 46.54 -10.72 8.12
N GLY A 71 45.65 -9.97 7.48
CA GLY A 71 44.37 -10.47 6.96
C GLY A 71 43.27 -10.64 8.02
N GLN A 72 43.47 -10.09 9.23
CA GLN A 72 42.51 -10.09 10.34
C GLN A 72 41.66 -8.81 10.29
N TRP A 73 40.86 -8.70 9.23
CA TRP A 73 40.12 -7.48 8.90
C TRP A 73 39.04 -7.13 9.93
N ASN A 74 38.37 -8.13 10.51
CA ASN A 74 37.31 -7.88 11.47
C ASN A 74 37.88 -7.39 12.81
N GLU A 75 38.95 -8.00 13.31
CA GLU A 75 39.64 -7.58 14.53
C GLU A 75 40.26 -6.19 14.38
N GLY A 76 40.86 -5.90 13.21
CA GLY A 76 41.32 -4.55 12.90
C GLY A 76 40.18 -3.52 12.89
N ARG A 77 39.00 -3.88 12.37
CA ARG A 77 37.82 -3.02 12.33
C ARG A 77 37.22 -2.77 13.72
N GLU A 78 37.23 -3.76 14.61
CA GLU A 78 36.78 -3.59 15.99
C GLU A 78 37.63 -2.58 16.76
N LEU A 79 38.96 -2.60 16.56
CA LEU A 79 39.85 -1.58 17.14
C LEU A 79 39.55 -0.18 16.58
N LEU A 80 39.32 -0.05 15.26
CA LEU A 80 38.93 1.23 14.65
C LEU A 80 37.59 1.72 15.18
N SER A 81 36.62 0.83 15.41
CA SER A 81 35.31 1.16 15.97
C SER A 81 35.44 1.66 17.42
N THR A 82 36.36 1.05 18.20
CA THR A 82 36.67 1.51 19.56
C THR A 82 37.24 2.93 19.57
N ILE A 83 38.07 3.29 18.57
CA ILE A 83 38.55 4.67 18.43
C ILE A 83 37.38 5.64 18.17
N LEU A 84 36.43 5.27 17.30
CA LEU A 84 35.24 6.08 17.03
C LEU A 84 34.37 6.27 18.28
N GLU A 85 34.18 5.21 19.07
CA GLU A 85 33.40 5.24 20.32
C GLU A 85 34.06 6.11 21.41
N LEU A 86 35.38 6.01 21.57
CA LEU A 86 36.14 6.84 22.53
C LEU A 86 35.96 8.34 22.27
N TYR A 87 35.83 8.71 20.99
CA TYR A 87 35.61 10.09 20.58
C TYR A 87 34.14 10.52 20.69
N ALA A 88 33.19 9.63 20.37
CA ALA A 88 31.77 9.90 20.55
C ALA A 88 31.39 10.13 22.02
N ALA A 89 31.96 9.34 22.93
CA ALA A 89 31.71 9.48 24.37
C ALA A 89 32.24 10.79 24.98
N SER A 90 33.16 11.47 24.31
CA SER A 90 33.71 12.75 24.78
C SER A 90 32.78 13.95 24.52
N GLU A 91 31.76 13.82 23.66
CA GLU A 91 30.81 14.89 23.32
C GLU A 91 29.52 14.89 24.18
N ASP A 92 29.22 13.79 24.89
CA ASP A 92 27.94 13.56 25.57
C ASP A 92 27.83 14.11 27.02
N ASP A 93 28.83 14.82 27.54
CA ASP A 93 28.83 15.32 28.93
C ASP A 93 28.01 16.62 29.15
N LEU A 94 27.01 16.90 28.29
CA LEU A 94 26.13 18.08 28.38
C LEU A 94 24.63 17.71 28.54
N SER A 95 24.31 17.26 29.76
CA SER A 95 23.01 17.27 30.48
C SER A 95 21.68 17.22 29.69
N ALA A 96 21.00 16.07 29.75
CA ALA A 96 19.56 15.93 29.51
C ALA A 96 18.76 16.24 30.79
N GLY A 97 17.72 17.07 30.66
CA GLY A 97 16.73 17.35 31.71
C GLY A 97 15.41 16.63 31.43
N ASP A 98 14.83 16.02 32.46
CA ASP A 98 13.54 15.31 32.41
C ASP A 98 12.38 16.19 31.93
N VAL A 99 11.64 15.73 30.91
CA VAL A 99 10.36 16.31 30.48
C VAL A 99 9.25 15.29 30.74
N SER A 100 8.23 15.72 31.49
CA SER A 100 7.00 14.95 31.75
C SER A 100 5.88 15.43 30.83
N SER A 101 5.09 14.49 30.29
CA SER A 101 3.93 14.76 29.43
C SER A 101 2.65 14.87 30.27
N GLU A 102 2.01 16.05 30.30
CA GLU A 102 0.64 16.23 30.79
C GLU A 102 -0.30 16.51 29.61
N SER A 103 -1.40 15.76 29.52
CA SER A 103 -2.53 16.10 28.65
C SER A 103 -3.62 16.76 29.49
N GLY A 104 -4.11 17.92 29.06
CA GLY A 104 -5.14 18.69 29.77
C GLY A 104 -6.27 19.12 28.84
N ILE A 105 -7.50 18.66 29.12
CA ILE A 105 -8.71 19.24 28.54
C ILE A 105 -9.03 20.50 29.35
N THR A 106 -9.00 21.66 28.72
CA THR A 106 -9.39 22.93 29.36
C THR A 106 -10.68 23.44 28.75
N ASP A 107 -11.71 23.63 29.59
CA ASP A 107 -12.95 24.27 29.17
C ASP A 107 -12.68 25.73 28.79
N ALA A 108 -13.33 26.20 27.72
CA ALA A 108 -13.21 27.59 27.27
C ALA A 108 -13.61 28.58 28.39
N PRO A 109 -12.98 29.76 28.46
CA PRO A 109 -13.27 30.74 29.51
C PRO A 109 -14.76 31.11 29.54
N ALA A 110 -15.34 31.07 30.74
CA ALA A 110 -16.76 31.28 31.02
C ALA A 110 -17.34 32.64 30.56
N SER A 111 -16.51 33.55 30.03
CA SER A 111 -16.90 34.89 29.57
C SER A 111 -17.63 34.92 28.21
N LEU A 112 -17.78 33.78 27.53
CA LEU A 112 -18.52 33.68 26.25
C LEU A 112 -19.94 33.09 26.38
N ALA A 113 -20.36 32.69 27.59
CA ALA A 113 -21.69 32.13 27.80
C ALA A 113 -22.76 33.23 27.91
N SER A 114 -23.42 33.56 26.79
CA SER A 114 -24.70 34.29 26.82
C SER A 114 -25.83 33.32 27.21
N PRO A 115 -26.67 33.62 28.22
CA PRO A 115 -27.57 32.65 28.84
C PRO A 115 -28.88 32.36 28.08
N ALA A 116 -28.94 32.53 26.75
CA ALA A 116 -30.22 32.46 26.02
C ALA A 116 -30.24 31.60 24.74
N ALA A 117 -29.20 30.81 24.44
CA ALA A 117 -29.22 29.88 23.31
C ALA A 117 -28.99 28.43 23.81
N PRO A 118 -29.65 27.42 23.22
CA PRO A 118 -29.37 26.02 23.54
C PRO A 118 -27.88 25.75 23.33
N ALA A 119 -27.22 25.20 24.35
CA ALA A 119 -25.77 25.07 24.44
C ALA A 119 -25.20 24.24 23.27
N THR A 120 -24.82 24.92 22.20
CA THR A 120 -23.81 24.44 21.26
C THR A 120 -22.46 24.73 21.89
N THR A 121 -22.01 23.87 22.79
CA THR A 121 -20.71 24.06 23.45
C THR A 121 -19.63 23.80 22.40
N ALA A 122 -19.00 24.87 21.92
CA ALA A 122 -17.78 24.74 21.14
C ALA A 122 -16.71 24.10 22.04
N GLN A 123 -16.01 23.11 21.52
CA GLN A 123 -14.92 22.44 22.21
C GLN A 123 -13.60 22.89 21.60
N PHE A 124 -12.66 23.27 22.47
CA PHE A 124 -11.29 23.56 22.09
C PHE A 124 -10.44 22.44 22.67
N GLN A 125 -9.61 21.83 21.83
CA GLN A 125 -8.71 20.75 22.23
C GLN A 125 -7.30 21.17 21.89
N VAL A 126 -6.41 21.16 22.87
CA VAL A 126 -4.97 21.23 22.63
C VAL A 126 -4.40 19.87 22.95
N GLU A 127 -3.75 19.27 21.98
CA GLU A 127 -3.07 17.99 22.09
C GLU A 127 -1.59 18.26 21.80
N THR A 128 -0.71 17.82 22.68
CA THR A 128 0.73 17.85 22.45
C THR A 128 1.22 16.43 22.54
N GLY A 129 2.08 16.01 21.61
CA GLY A 129 2.57 14.65 21.59
C GLY A 129 3.86 14.52 20.81
N VAL A 130 4.39 13.31 20.87
CA VAL A 130 5.44 12.81 19.97
C VAL A 130 4.77 11.74 19.13
N ASP A 131 4.92 11.81 17.81
CA ASP A 131 4.21 10.91 16.90
C ASP A 131 5.05 9.67 16.64
N TYR A 132 4.86 8.64 17.47
CA TYR A 132 5.53 7.34 17.30
C TYR A 132 4.98 6.52 16.10
N SER A 133 3.95 6.99 15.38
CA SER A 133 3.34 6.20 14.29
C SER A 133 4.14 6.17 13.00
N LEU A 134 5.15 7.04 12.85
CA LEU A 134 6.15 6.94 11.78
C LEU A 134 7.16 5.80 12.03
N GLN A 135 7.29 5.33 13.28
CA GLN A 135 8.21 4.24 13.64
C GLN A 135 7.83 2.88 13.05
N GLU A 136 6.54 2.62 12.76
CA GLU A 136 6.11 1.30 12.28
C GLU A 136 6.58 0.95 10.86
N PHE A 137 6.99 1.94 10.05
CA PHE A 137 7.48 1.69 8.69
C PHE A 137 9.00 1.58 8.58
N GLU A 138 9.77 2.14 9.52
CA GLU A 138 11.23 2.19 9.44
C GLU A 138 11.92 1.21 10.41
N LEU A 139 11.30 0.84 11.54
CA LEU A 139 11.82 -0.22 12.43
C LEU A 139 11.74 -1.63 11.83
N ALA A 140 11.00 -1.82 10.74
CA ALA A 140 10.83 -3.12 10.09
C ALA A 140 11.94 -3.47 9.09
N LEU A 141 12.89 -2.55 8.83
CA LEU A 141 13.84 -2.66 7.74
C LEU A 141 15.31 -2.53 8.13
N GLU A 142 15.73 -2.95 9.33
CA GLU A 142 17.16 -3.20 9.52
C GLU A 142 17.45 -4.19 10.66
N THR A 143 17.96 -5.35 10.27
CA THR A 143 18.49 -6.38 11.18
C THR A 143 20.01 -6.34 11.20
N ASP A 144 20.58 -5.13 11.27
CA ASP A 144 22.02 -4.93 11.47
C ASP A 144 22.28 -4.48 12.92
N PRO A 145 22.88 -5.32 13.78
CA PRO A 145 23.16 -4.99 15.17
C PRO A 145 24.29 -3.96 15.35
N THR A 146 24.82 -3.37 14.28
CA THR A 146 25.91 -2.36 14.34
C THR A 146 25.47 -0.92 14.05
N LEU A 147 24.18 -0.67 13.79
CA LEU A 147 23.65 0.67 13.56
C LEU A 147 23.11 1.31 14.86
N THR A 148 23.84 2.30 15.38
CA THR A 148 23.40 3.25 16.43
C THR A 148 22.34 4.26 15.93
N GLN A 149 21.67 3.95 14.80
CA GLN A 149 20.62 4.78 14.20
C GLN A 149 19.28 4.69 14.95
N ASP A 150 19.03 3.59 15.68
CA ASP A 150 17.85 3.44 16.55
C ASP A 150 17.78 4.55 17.60
N THR A 151 18.93 4.98 18.14
CA THR A 151 19.01 6.10 19.08
C THR A 151 18.85 7.44 18.36
N GLN A 152 19.35 7.60 17.13
CA GLN A 152 19.21 8.84 16.36
C GLN A 152 17.78 9.08 15.88
N MET A 153 17.05 8.08 15.37
CA MET A 153 15.64 8.24 14.99
C MET A 153 14.74 8.52 16.20
N LEU A 154 14.94 7.78 17.31
CA LEU A 154 14.22 8.09 18.56
C LEU A 154 14.54 9.51 19.04
N THR A 155 15.80 9.94 18.88
CA THR A 155 16.24 11.29 19.27
C THR A 155 15.72 12.37 18.31
N GLU A 156 15.57 12.10 17.02
CA GLU A 156 15.00 13.02 16.02
C GLU A 156 13.49 13.21 16.22
N GLU A 157 12.73 12.14 16.49
CA GLU A 157 11.30 12.29 16.79
C GLU A 157 11.04 12.89 18.19
N LEU A 158 11.85 12.55 19.20
CA LEU A 158 11.83 13.26 20.49
C LEU A 158 12.21 14.74 20.34
N ARG A 159 12.95 15.10 19.30
CA ARG A 159 13.25 16.49 18.92
C ARG A 159 12.15 17.15 18.10
N ASN A 160 11.12 16.43 17.65
CA ASN A 160 10.01 16.96 16.85
C ASN A 160 8.65 16.82 17.57
N PRO A 161 8.48 17.40 18.78
CA PRO A 161 7.19 17.42 19.43
C PRO A 161 6.18 18.17 18.56
N TYR A 162 4.98 17.61 18.41
CA TYR A 162 3.90 18.27 17.71
C TYR A 162 2.92 18.92 18.70
N VAL A 163 2.31 20.00 18.24
CA VAL A 163 1.17 20.65 18.85
C VAL A 163 0.00 20.57 17.88
N VAL A 164 -1.07 19.92 18.30
CA VAL A 164 -2.38 19.87 17.64
C VAL A 164 -3.31 20.85 18.35
N ILE A 165 -3.84 21.80 17.59
CA ILE A 165 -4.92 22.69 18.01
C ILE A 165 -6.17 22.29 17.26
N GLY A 166 -7.10 21.67 17.98
CA GLY A 166 -8.43 21.28 17.54
C GLY A 166 -9.49 22.30 17.95
N TYR A 167 -10.35 22.70 17.02
CA TYR A 167 -11.56 23.46 17.31
C TYR A 167 -12.76 22.76 16.71
N PHE A 168 -13.67 22.35 17.59
CA PHE A 168 -14.90 21.68 17.22
C PHE A 168 -16.11 22.53 17.59
N GLN A 169 -16.98 22.79 16.62
CA GLN A 169 -18.19 23.57 16.84
C GLN A 169 -19.40 22.91 16.17
N PRO A 170 -20.31 22.31 16.94
CA PRO A 170 -21.63 21.98 16.45
C PRO A 170 -22.47 23.27 16.39
N LEU A 171 -23.16 23.51 15.29
CA LEU A 171 -24.04 24.66 15.08
C LEU A 171 -25.42 24.15 14.64
N SER A 172 -26.48 24.63 15.27
CA SER A 172 -27.85 24.36 14.83
C SER A 172 -28.37 25.54 14.01
N LEU A 173 -28.56 25.33 12.70
CA LEU A 173 -29.01 26.35 11.76
C LEU A 173 -30.41 26.01 11.27
N GLY A 174 -31.44 26.45 12.01
CA GLY A 174 -32.85 26.32 11.59
C GLY A 174 -33.30 24.87 11.34
N GLY A 175 -32.89 23.93 12.21
CA GLY A 175 -33.19 22.50 12.07
C GLY A 175 -32.13 21.69 11.32
N ARG A 176 -31.06 22.33 10.84
CA ARG A 176 -29.87 21.67 10.27
C ARG A 176 -28.75 21.61 11.29
N SER A 177 -27.98 20.53 11.28
CA SER A 177 -26.77 20.37 12.09
C SER A 177 -25.55 20.65 11.23
N LEU A 178 -24.83 21.71 11.52
CA LEU A 178 -23.51 22.00 10.95
C LEU A 178 -22.45 21.59 11.98
N TRP A 179 -21.45 20.84 11.55
CA TRP A 179 -20.31 20.41 12.34
C TRP A 179 -19.06 21.01 11.71
N LEU A 180 -18.34 21.84 12.45
CA LEU A 180 -17.06 22.38 12.03
C LEU A 180 -15.98 21.75 12.90
N ASN A 181 -14.94 21.20 12.28
CA ASN A 181 -13.78 20.65 12.94
C ASN A 181 -12.51 21.18 12.26
N HIS A 182 -11.80 22.05 12.95
CA HIS A 182 -10.51 22.58 12.51
C HIS A 182 -9.44 21.83 13.30
N ARG A 183 -8.41 21.31 12.64
CA ARG A 183 -7.27 20.68 13.30
C ARG A 183 -5.98 21.20 12.67
N LEU A 184 -5.26 22.05 13.39
CA LEU A 184 -3.91 22.47 13.02
C LEU A 184 -2.91 21.62 13.79
N ARG A 185 -2.11 20.82 13.10
CA ARG A 185 -0.93 20.15 13.64
C ARG A 185 0.32 20.91 13.21
N VAL A 186 1.20 21.23 14.14
CA VAL A 186 2.50 21.85 13.87
C VAL A 186 3.54 21.08 14.64
N ASP A 187 4.61 20.66 13.99
CA ASP A 187 5.85 20.22 14.64
C ASP A 187 7.03 21.03 14.12
N ASN A 188 8.25 20.59 14.41
CA ASN A 188 9.46 21.32 14.05
C ASN A 188 9.81 21.19 12.56
N GLU A 189 9.20 20.25 11.84
CA GLU A 189 9.51 19.94 10.45
C GLU A 189 8.40 20.34 9.50
N PHE A 190 7.14 20.31 9.93
CA PHE A 190 6.00 20.63 9.08
C PHE A 190 4.81 21.28 9.82
N GLY A 191 4.06 22.04 9.03
CA GLY A 191 2.73 22.50 9.37
C GLY A 191 1.70 21.71 8.58
N ASN A 192 0.77 21.04 9.26
CA ASN A 192 -0.35 20.32 8.68
C ASN A 192 -1.67 20.93 9.20
N TYR A 193 -2.36 21.65 8.32
CA TYR A 193 -3.68 22.20 8.61
C TYR A 193 -4.76 21.36 7.95
N ASN A 194 -5.55 20.67 8.77
CA ASN A 194 -6.76 19.99 8.34
C ASN A 194 -7.99 20.81 8.73
N LEU A 195 -8.91 20.97 7.79
CA LEU A 195 -10.21 21.55 8.03
C LEU A 195 -11.30 20.63 7.50
N TYR A 196 -12.15 20.17 8.40
CA TYR A 196 -13.29 19.32 8.13
C TYR A 196 -14.59 20.06 8.49
N ALA A 197 -15.52 20.12 7.55
CA ALA A 197 -16.83 20.71 7.75
C ALA A 197 -17.91 19.73 7.27
N THR A 198 -18.96 19.53 8.05
CA THR A 198 -20.13 18.73 7.67
C THR A 198 -21.41 19.50 7.91
N LEU A 199 -22.16 19.78 6.85
CA LEU A 199 -23.52 20.29 6.95
C LEU A 199 -24.50 19.13 6.73
N GLU A 200 -25.27 18.79 7.75
CA GLU A 200 -26.26 17.71 7.70
C GLU A 200 -27.68 18.25 7.97
N ASN A 201 -28.62 17.82 7.14
CA ASN A 201 -30.05 18.02 7.34
C ASN A 201 -30.72 16.65 7.43
N ARG A 202 -31.22 16.29 8.62
CA ARG A 202 -32.01 15.07 8.82
C ARG A 202 -33.50 15.41 8.87
N ALA A 203 -34.22 15.02 7.82
CA ALA A 203 -35.67 14.89 7.86
C ALA A 203 -36.05 13.43 8.17
N PRO A 204 -37.27 13.15 8.66
CA PRO A 204 -37.71 11.78 9.00
C PRO A 204 -37.57 10.74 7.88
N ARG A 205 -37.46 11.19 6.63
CA ARG A 205 -37.31 10.35 5.43
C ARG A 205 -36.27 10.89 4.46
N GLN A 206 -35.28 11.65 4.94
CA GLN A 206 -34.22 12.18 4.07
C GLN A 206 -33.03 12.62 4.89
N ILE A 207 -31.84 12.21 4.47
CA ILE A 207 -30.57 12.76 4.94
C ILE A 207 -29.95 13.47 3.75
N THR A 208 -29.72 14.77 3.91
CA THR A 208 -28.84 15.52 3.03
C THR A 208 -27.59 15.85 3.82
N ARG A 209 -26.43 15.46 3.32
CA ARG A 209 -25.15 15.73 3.97
C ARG A 209 -24.18 16.32 2.96
N LEU A 210 -23.51 17.40 3.32
CA LEU A 210 -22.40 17.98 2.58
C LEU A 210 -21.19 17.93 3.51
N GLU A 211 -20.15 17.21 3.12
CA GLU A 211 -18.88 17.10 3.82
C GLU A 211 -17.81 17.80 2.98
N TRP A 212 -16.95 18.58 3.61
CA TRP A 212 -15.77 19.16 2.99
C TRP A 212 -14.58 18.90 3.90
N ASN A 213 -13.47 18.46 3.32
CA ASN A 213 -12.23 18.18 4.00
C ASN A 213 -11.09 18.80 3.18
N GLY A 214 -10.40 19.79 3.72
CA GLY A 214 -9.18 20.35 3.17
C GLY A 214 -8.02 20.00 4.07
N ASN A 215 -6.94 19.48 3.50
CA ASN A 215 -5.68 19.23 4.17
C ASN A 215 -4.56 20.00 3.48
N PHE A 216 -3.87 20.86 4.22
CA PHE A 216 -2.78 21.69 3.73
C PHE A 216 -1.51 21.36 4.51
N PHE A 217 -0.55 20.76 3.82
CA PHE A 217 0.74 20.34 4.36
C PHE A 217 1.85 21.22 3.79
N VAL A 218 2.63 21.82 4.68
CA VAL A 218 3.76 22.70 4.35
C VAL A 218 4.98 22.26 5.14
N PRO A 219 6.05 21.78 4.49
CA PRO A 219 7.31 21.54 5.17
C PRO A 219 8.01 22.86 5.51
N PHE A 220 8.68 22.90 6.65
CA PHE A 220 9.52 24.01 7.11
C PHE A 220 10.98 23.87 6.67
N THR A 221 11.39 22.68 6.25
CA THR A 221 12.72 22.38 5.70
C THR A 221 12.79 22.74 4.20
N SER A 222 13.91 23.34 3.79
CA SER A 222 14.16 23.66 2.38
C SER A 222 14.56 22.38 1.63
N GLY A 223 13.61 21.73 0.95
CA GLY A 223 13.88 20.53 0.15
C GLY A 223 12.69 19.60 -0.01
N GLU A 224 11.77 19.63 0.96
CA GLU A 224 10.61 18.74 0.97
C GLU A 224 9.41 19.29 0.19
N SER A 225 8.57 18.39 -0.30
CA SER A 225 7.36 18.76 -1.03
C SER A 225 6.23 19.20 -0.11
N GLY A 226 5.58 20.31 -0.42
CA GLY A 226 4.28 20.65 0.15
C GLY A 226 3.13 20.01 -0.63
N PHE A 227 1.98 19.85 0.00
CA PHE A 227 0.77 19.45 -0.70
C PHE A 227 -0.51 20.05 -0.12
N LEU A 228 -1.50 20.20 -0.99
CA LEU A 228 -2.86 20.58 -0.68
C LEU A 228 -3.77 19.45 -1.19
N ASP A 229 -4.51 18.81 -0.30
CA ASP A 229 -5.52 17.81 -0.61
C ASP A 229 -6.89 18.37 -0.23
N ASN A 230 -7.88 18.25 -1.11
CA ASN A 230 -9.25 18.69 -0.84
C ASN A 230 -10.23 17.61 -1.28
N GLN A 231 -11.24 17.39 -0.47
CA GLN A 231 -12.34 16.49 -0.73
C GLN A 231 -13.66 17.21 -0.41
N LEU A 232 -14.59 17.18 -1.36
CA LEU A 232 -15.96 17.66 -1.20
C LEU A 232 -16.90 16.49 -1.49
N SER A 233 -17.65 16.06 -0.50
CA SER A 233 -18.63 14.97 -0.62
C SER A 233 -20.03 15.52 -0.39
N TYR A 234 -20.97 15.15 -1.24
CA TYR A 234 -22.39 15.42 -1.13
C TYR A 234 -23.14 14.10 -1.14
N PHE A 235 -23.91 13.86 -0.10
CA PHE A 235 -24.76 12.69 0.04
C PHE A 235 -26.23 13.13 0.14
N LEU A 236 -27.06 12.49 -0.66
CA LEU A 236 -28.50 12.64 -0.63
C LEU A 236 -29.12 11.24 -0.59
N GLY A 237 -29.52 10.82 0.60
CA GLY A 237 -30.11 9.51 0.82
C GLY A 237 -31.32 9.60 1.74
N ASN A 238 -31.95 8.46 2.00
CA ASN A 238 -33.03 8.38 2.96
C ASN A 238 -32.53 7.71 4.25
N ALA A 239 -32.94 8.21 5.41
CA ALA A 239 -32.47 7.74 6.71
C ALA A 239 -32.90 6.29 7.04
N GLY A 240 -33.91 5.75 6.35
CA GLY A 240 -34.36 4.37 6.52
C GLY A 240 -34.72 3.73 5.19
N ASN A 241 -34.14 2.55 4.92
CA ASN A 241 -34.49 1.56 3.88
C ASN A 241 -35.31 2.06 2.69
N ALA A 242 -34.88 3.12 2.03
CA ALA A 242 -35.63 3.70 0.92
C ALA A 242 -34.96 3.36 -0.40
N PRO A 243 -35.73 3.41 -1.50
CA PRO A 243 -35.32 2.79 -2.73
C PRO A 243 -34.31 3.56 -3.55
N GLN A 244 -33.78 4.70 -3.08
CA GLN A 244 -32.86 5.52 -3.86
C GLN A 244 -31.83 6.23 -2.98
N ARG A 245 -30.57 6.25 -3.43
CA ARG A 245 -29.45 6.95 -2.81
C ARG A 245 -28.62 7.65 -3.90
N TRP A 246 -28.24 8.88 -3.64
CA TRP A 246 -27.31 9.67 -4.46
C TRP A 246 -26.09 10.03 -3.62
N TYR A 247 -24.93 9.89 -4.22
CA TYR A 247 -23.67 10.27 -3.62
C TYR A 247 -22.82 10.94 -4.70
N THR A 248 -22.15 12.03 -4.36
CA THR A 248 -21.24 12.74 -5.24
C THR A 248 -20.03 13.13 -4.43
N GLU A 249 -18.85 12.79 -4.91
CA GLU A 249 -17.59 13.13 -4.27
C GLU A 249 -16.66 13.78 -5.30
N VAL A 250 -15.95 14.82 -4.91
CA VAL A 250 -14.92 15.48 -5.71
C VAL A 250 -13.67 15.55 -4.85
N ARG A 251 -12.56 14.99 -5.34
CA ARG A 251 -11.24 15.05 -4.69
C ARG A 251 -10.27 15.80 -5.60
N GLY A 252 -9.38 16.59 -5.01
CA GLY A 252 -8.34 17.32 -5.72
C GLY A 252 -7.10 17.41 -4.87
N ARG A 253 -5.96 17.02 -5.43
CA ARG A 253 -4.65 17.10 -4.79
C ARG A 253 -3.69 17.89 -5.66
N TRP A 254 -2.96 18.82 -5.03
CA TRP A 254 -1.86 19.55 -5.63
C TRP A 254 -0.63 19.38 -4.75
N LYS A 255 0.42 18.76 -5.28
CA LYS A 255 1.72 18.59 -4.64
C LYS A 255 2.76 19.43 -5.39
N TRP A 256 3.56 20.20 -4.67
CA TRP A 256 4.59 21.07 -5.24
C TRP A 256 5.94 20.84 -4.58
N TYR A 257 7.02 21.08 -5.33
CA TYR A 257 8.40 20.90 -4.86
C TYR A 257 9.16 22.24 -4.87
N PRO A 258 9.78 22.68 -3.76
CA PRO A 258 10.42 23.99 -3.65
C PRO A 258 11.74 24.10 -4.43
N HIS A 259 12.45 22.99 -4.65
CA HIS A 259 13.64 22.93 -5.50
C HIS A 259 13.38 22.06 -6.74
N ARG A 260 13.45 22.69 -7.92
CA ARG A 260 13.46 22.01 -9.23
C ARG A 260 14.85 21.44 -9.51
N ASP A 261 15.31 20.52 -8.70
CA ASP A 261 16.38 19.65 -9.14
C ASP A 261 15.81 18.65 -10.16
N SER A 262 16.65 18.15 -11.07
CA SER A 262 16.26 17.46 -12.32
C SER A 262 15.37 16.19 -12.20
N LEU A 263 14.92 15.83 -11.00
CA LEU A 263 14.14 14.62 -10.72
C LEU A 263 12.78 14.88 -10.05
N SER A 264 12.51 16.08 -9.52
CA SER A 264 11.23 16.39 -8.88
C SER A 264 10.22 16.97 -9.88
N SER A 265 8.95 16.57 -9.76
CA SER A 265 7.86 17.06 -10.63
C SER A 265 6.67 17.52 -9.80
N ASP A 266 6.15 18.73 -10.06
CA ASP A 266 4.89 19.15 -9.44
C ASP A 266 3.76 18.24 -9.94
N ILE A 267 2.91 17.78 -9.03
CA ILE A 267 1.82 16.84 -9.33
C ILE A 267 0.49 17.53 -9.08
N LEU A 268 -0.36 17.53 -10.09
CA LEU A 268 -1.76 17.91 -10.00
C LEU A 268 -2.61 16.68 -10.30
N SER A 269 -3.47 16.27 -9.37
CA SER A 269 -4.46 15.24 -9.59
C SER A 269 -5.84 15.67 -9.11
N ALA A 270 -6.87 15.21 -9.81
CA ALA A 270 -8.25 15.46 -9.42
C ALA A 270 -9.10 14.27 -9.83
N SER A 271 -10.10 13.94 -9.04
CA SER A 271 -11.10 12.94 -9.38
C SER A 271 -12.47 13.39 -8.91
N ALA A 272 -13.51 12.91 -9.57
CA ALA A 272 -14.86 12.97 -9.05
C ALA A 272 -15.49 11.59 -9.13
N THR A 273 -16.47 11.33 -8.28
CA THR A 273 -17.30 10.14 -8.29
C THR A 273 -18.74 10.58 -8.12
N VAL A 274 -19.57 10.39 -9.13
CA VAL A 274 -21.03 10.50 -9.02
C VAL A 274 -21.57 9.08 -8.95
N TYR A 275 -22.28 8.75 -7.87
CA TYR A 275 -22.87 7.44 -7.63
C TYR A 275 -24.37 7.58 -7.40
N TYR A 276 -25.12 6.71 -8.05
CA TYR A 276 -26.56 6.56 -7.87
C TYR A 276 -26.85 5.09 -7.61
N GLU A 277 -27.70 4.81 -6.64
CA GLU A 277 -28.19 3.47 -6.33
C GLU A 277 -29.70 3.53 -6.18
N GLN A 278 -30.39 2.61 -6.85
CA GLN A 278 -31.82 2.40 -6.74
C GLN A 278 -32.08 0.98 -6.27
N THR A 279 -32.70 0.81 -5.10
CA THR A 279 -33.16 -0.52 -4.69
C THR A 279 -34.35 -0.94 -5.55
N VAL A 280 -34.30 -2.19 -6.02
CA VAL A 280 -35.32 -2.83 -6.86
C VAL A 280 -35.87 -4.01 -6.09
N GLY A 281 -37.05 -3.83 -5.50
CA GLY A 281 -37.63 -4.83 -4.57
C GLY A 281 -36.96 -4.80 -3.20
N ALA A 282 -37.05 -5.92 -2.47
CA ALA A 282 -36.51 -6.04 -1.10
C ALA A 282 -35.02 -6.44 -1.04
N ALA A 283 -34.51 -7.04 -2.11
CA ALA A 283 -33.20 -7.71 -2.16
C ALA A 283 -32.30 -7.19 -3.29
N GLY A 284 -32.84 -6.40 -4.22
CA GLY A 284 -32.11 -5.93 -5.40
C GLY A 284 -31.66 -4.47 -5.29
N ALA A 285 -30.56 -4.13 -5.94
CA ALA A 285 -30.06 -2.78 -6.12
C ALA A 285 -29.50 -2.62 -7.55
N LEU A 286 -29.88 -1.54 -8.23
CA LEU A 286 -29.29 -1.09 -9.48
C LEU A 286 -28.45 0.15 -9.18
N SER A 287 -27.17 0.10 -9.54
CA SER A 287 -26.24 1.18 -9.28
C SER A 287 -25.58 1.68 -10.56
N PHE A 288 -25.36 2.99 -10.61
CA PHE A 288 -24.63 3.70 -11.64
C PHE A 288 -23.52 4.51 -10.98
N ALA A 289 -22.30 4.45 -11.51
CA ALA A 289 -21.21 5.31 -11.08
C ALA A 289 -20.55 5.98 -12.28
N TRP A 290 -20.20 7.26 -12.16
CA TRP A 290 -19.34 7.97 -13.10
C TRP A 290 -18.15 8.55 -12.35
N ARG A 291 -16.94 8.14 -12.76
CA ARG A 291 -15.68 8.41 -12.06
C ARG A 291 -14.65 9.04 -13.01
N PRO A 292 -14.73 10.34 -13.31
CA PRO A 292 -13.65 11.03 -14.02
C PRO A 292 -12.43 11.18 -13.10
N ALA A 293 -11.23 11.02 -13.68
CA ALA A 293 -9.96 11.27 -13.01
C ALA A 293 -9.00 11.99 -13.96
N TYR A 294 -8.17 12.85 -13.41
CA TYR A 294 -7.15 13.62 -14.09
C TYR A 294 -5.86 13.59 -13.29
N TYR A 295 -4.75 13.52 -14.00
CA TYR A 295 -3.42 13.56 -13.43
C TYR A 295 -2.47 14.28 -14.38
N ARG A 296 -1.58 15.08 -13.81
CA ARG A 296 -0.49 15.74 -14.51
C ARG A 296 0.70 15.88 -13.57
N ALA A 297 1.83 15.31 -13.97
CA ALA A 297 3.14 15.62 -13.45
C ALA A 297 3.85 16.60 -14.39
N SER A 298 4.46 17.67 -13.87
CA SER A 298 5.31 18.57 -14.66
C SER A 298 6.77 18.43 -14.28
N GLY A 299 7.65 18.10 -15.23
CA GLY A 299 9.08 17.88 -15.00
C GLY A 299 9.68 16.98 -16.09
N ASN A 300 10.84 16.36 -15.81
CA ASN A 300 11.60 15.54 -16.78
C ASN A 300 10.95 14.18 -17.12
N LEU A 301 9.96 13.73 -16.34
CA LEU A 301 9.16 12.52 -16.59
C LEU A 301 7.68 12.90 -16.67
N GLY A 302 7.36 13.83 -17.58
CA GLY A 302 6.04 14.42 -17.75
C GLY A 302 4.97 13.39 -18.07
N ASN A 303 4.30 12.87 -17.05
CA ASN A 303 3.17 11.96 -17.20
C ASN A 303 1.87 12.72 -17.03
N ARG A 304 0.97 12.57 -18.00
CA ARG A 304 -0.38 13.14 -17.96
C ARG A 304 -1.36 12.04 -18.29
N TYR A 305 -2.48 11.98 -17.57
CA TYR A 305 -3.61 11.20 -18.02
C TYR A 305 -4.94 11.85 -17.66
N PHE A 306 -5.95 11.43 -18.40
CA PHE A 306 -7.35 11.69 -18.12
C PHE A 306 -8.14 10.42 -18.35
N GLN A 307 -8.96 10.05 -17.38
CA GLN A 307 -9.77 8.85 -17.40
C GLN A 307 -11.22 9.21 -17.13
N ASN A 308 -12.14 8.59 -17.85
CA ASN A 308 -13.55 8.49 -17.46
C ASN A 308 -13.89 7.02 -17.29
N ARG A 309 -14.35 6.63 -16.11
CA ARG A 309 -14.96 5.32 -15.90
C ARG A 309 -16.46 5.51 -15.67
N ILE A 310 -17.27 4.75 -16.37
CA ILE A 310 -18.71 4.63 -16.14
C ILE A 310 -18.96 3.19 -15.73
N SER A 311 -19.70 3.00 -14.65
CA SER A 311 -20.00 1.70 -14.08
C SER A 311 -21.50 1.51 -13.97
N LEU A 312 -22.00 0.35 -14.36
CA LEU A 312 -23.38 -0.06 -14.18
C LEU A 312 -23.38 -1.41 -13.47
N PHE A 313 -24.09 -1.52 -12.35
CA PHE A 313 -24.15 -2.73 -11.53
C PHE A 313 -25.59 -3.07 -11.18
N TYR A 314 -25.91 -4.35 -11.17
CA TYR A 314 -27.11 -4.90 -10.57
C TYR A 314 -26.69 -5.94 -9.55
N ASP A 315 -27.07 -5.73 -8.30
CA ASP A 315 -26.86 -6.67 -7.21
C ASP A 315 -28.21 -7.18 -6.73
N LEU A 316 -28.35 -8.49 -6.55
CA LEU A 316 -29.50 -9.15 -5.95
C LEU A 316 -28.97 -10.03 -4.82
N ARG A 317 -29.24 -9.68 -3.56
CA ARG A 317 -28.87 -10.49 -2.38
C ARG A 317 -30.10 -10.88 -1.59
N GLU A 318 -30.51 -12.14 -1.68
CA GLU A 318 -31.62 -12.66 -0.88
C GLU A 318 -31.14 -13.29 0.43
N GLN A 319 -30.00 -13.98 0.40
CA GLN A 319 -29.37 -14.67 1.53
C GLN A 319 -27.84 -14.63 1.36
N VAL A 320 -27.09 -15.03 2.38
CA VAL A 320 -25.61 -15.07 2.33
C VAL A 320 -25.12 -15.86 1.11
N HIS A 321 -25.69 -17.04 0.87
CA HIS A 321 -25.34 -17.94 -0.24
C HIS A 321 -26.34 -17.89 -1.40
N ARG A 322 -27.08 -16.77 -1.55
CA ARG A 322 -28.00 -16.57 -2.66
C ARG A 322 -27.91 -15.14 -3.14
N TYR A 323 -26.98 -14.93 -4.07
CA TYR A 323 -26.76 -13.63 -4.68
C TYR A 323 -26.44 -13.71 -6.17
N LEU A 324 -26.66 -12.60 -6.85
CA LEU A 324 -26.29 -12.36 -8.24
C LEU A 324 -25.81 -10.92 -8.35
N GLU A 325 -24.56 -10.73 -8.74
CA GLU A 325 -23.98 -9.46 -9.11
C GLU A 325 -23.66 -9.46 -10.61
N VAL A 326 -24.19 -8.50 -11.35
CA VAL A 326 -23.88 -8.28 -12.76
C VAL A 326 -23.38 -6.85 -12.92
N GLY A 327 -22.22 -6.69 -13.52
CA GLY A 327 -21.59 -5.40 -13.69
C GLY A 327 -21.04 -5.17 -15.09
N VAL A 328 -20.89 -3.91 -15.45
CA VAL A 328 -20.05 -3.52 -16.58
C VAL A 328 -19.40 -2.18 -16.29
N ASP A 329 -18.08 -2.14 -16.45
CA ASP A 329 -17.29 -0.93 -16.43
C ASP A 329 -16.91 -0.54 -17.87
N GLY A 330 -17.18 0.70 -18.26
CA GLY A 330 -16.71 1.32 -19.49
C GLY A 330 -15.67 2.38 -19.16
N VAL A 331 -14.45 2.20 -19.64
CA VAL A 331 -13.32 3.09 -19.34
C VAL A 331 -12.84 3.76 -20.61
N TYR A 332 -12.74 5.08 -20.61
CA TYR A 332 -12.01 5.83 -21.63
C TYR A 332 -10.82 6.51 -20.98
N HIS A 333 -9.61 6.19 -21.44
CA HIS A 333 -8.38 6.67 -20.84
C HIS A 333 -7.48 7.28 -21.91
N THR A 334 -7.00 8.49 -21.69
CA THR A 334 -6.01 9.17 -22.55
C THR A 334 -4.78 9.44 -21.73
N PHE A 335 -3.61 9.12 -22.25
CA PHE A 335 -2.36 9.31 -21.53
C PHE A 335 -1.25 9.80 -22.45
N GLU A 336 -0.29 10.47 -21.82
CA GLU A 336 0.89 11.05 -22.43
C GLU A 336 2.03 10.85 -21.45
N ASN A 337 3.07 10.17 -21.89
CA ASN A 337 4.27 9.91 -21.12
C ASN A 337 5.45 10.58 -21.84
N ASP A 338 6.20 11.40 -21.12
CA ASP A 338 7.49 11.89 -21.55
C ASP A 338 8.58 11.03 -20.85
N PRO A 339 9.16 10.03 -21.54
CA PRO A 339 10.19 9.16 -20.99
C PRO A 339 11.53 9.89 -20.80
N GLY A 340 11.64 11.17 -21.16
CA GLY A 340 12.91 11.92 -21.12
C GLY A 340 13.90 11.51 -22.22
N ALA A 341 13.49 10.67 -23.17
CA ALA A 341 14.29 10.30 -24.33
C ALA A 341 14.27 11.43 -25.37
N LEU A 342 15.41 11.67 -26.02
CA LEU A 342 15.50 12.60 -27.16
C LEU A 342 15.50 11.82 -28.47
N ASP A 343 14.80 12.35 -29.47
CA ASP A 343 14.83 11.84 -30.85
C ASP A 343 16.18 12.15 -31.52
N ALA A 344 16.35 11.68 -32.76
CA ALA A 344 17.58 11.89 -33.54
C ALA A 344 17.92 13.38 -33.77
N ASN A 345 16.96 14.30 -33.56
CA ASN A 345 17.13 15.75 -33.69
C ASN A 345 17.29 16.44 -32.32
N GLY A 346 17.44 15.68 -31.23
CA GLY A 346 17.56 16.20 -29.88
C GLY A 346 16.25 16.75 -29.30
N GLN A 347 15.08 16.38 -29.85
CA GLN A 347 13.77 16.78 -29.34
C GLN A 347 13.19 15.70 -28.42
N PRO A 348 12.53 16.04 -27.30
CA PRO A 348 11.88 15.06 -26.43
C PRO A 348 10.88 14.17 -27.19
N VAL A 349 10.96 12.86 -27.00
CA VAL A 349 10.03 11.88 -27.56
C VAL A 349 8.83 11.77 -26.66
N THR A 350 7.75 12.48 -26.96
CA THR A 350 6.50 12.33 -26.20
C THR A 350 5.69 11.14 -26.73
N TYR A 351 5.48 10.12 -25.90
CA TYR A 351 4.59 9.01 -26.22
C TYR A 351 3.16 9.34 -25.80
N ARG A 352 2.21 9.32 -26.74
CA ARG A 352 0.81 9.63 -26.48
C ARG A 352 -0.10 8.56 -27.05
N ASN A 353 -1.02 8.07 -26.22
CA ASN A 353 -2.03 7.12 -26.67
C ASN A 353 -3.35 7.32 -25.91
N ARG A 354 -4.36 6.58 -26.31
CA ARG A 354 -5.66 6.51 -25.65
C ARG A 354 -6.27 5.14 -25.88
N TYR A 355 -7.07 4.67 -24.93
CA TYR A 355 -7.83 3.45 -25.10
C TYR A 355 -9.27 3.60 -24.61
N PHE A 356 -10.11 2.71 -25.14
CA PHE A 356 -11.41 2.40 -24.57
C PHE A 356 -11.38 0.96 -24.05
N ALA A 357 -11.82 0.73 -22.83
CA ALA A 357 -11.98 -0.59 -22.24
C ALA A 357 -13.43 -0.87 -21.85
N LEU A 358 -13.83 -2.13 -21.96
CA LEU A 358 -15.09 -2.64 -21.47
C LEU A 358 -14.82 -3.86 -20.59
N GLU A 359 -15.35 -3.83 -19.37
CA GLU A 359 -15.06 -4.75 -18.28
C GLU A 359 -16.40 -5.33 -17.74
N PRO A 360 -17.15 -6.18 -18.48
CA PRO A 360 -18.29 -6.89 -17.90
C PRO A 360 -17.84 -7.92 -16.86
N ARG A 361 -18.60 -7.99 -15.78
CA ARG A 361 -18.42 -8.94 -14.69
C ARG A 361 -19.73 -9.59 -14.28
N LEU A 362 -19.67 -10.84 -13.87
CA LEU A 362 -20.77 -11.63 -13.36
C LEU A 362 -20.25 -12.42 -12.17
N GLU A 363 -20.95 -12.35 -11.05
CA GLU A 363 -20.71 -13.21 -9.90
C GLU A 363 -22.06 -13.71 -9.42
N TRP A 364 -22.19 -14.99 -9.15
CA TRP A 364 -23.43 -15.52 -8.59
C TRP A 364 -23.20 -16.75 -7.75
N GLU A 365 -24.09 -16.93 -6.78
CA GLU A 365 -24.16 -18.12 -5.96
C GLU A 365 -25.62 -18.52 -5.78
N TRP A 366 -25.93 -19.80 -6.05
CA TRP A 366 -27.28 -20.32 -5.96
C TRP A 366 -27.34 -21.68 -5.26
N PRO A 367 -28.23 -21.85 -4.26
CA PRO A 367 -28.47 -23.14 -3.64
C PRO A 367 -29.23 -24.05 -4.62
N VAL A 368 -28.66 -25.20 -4.94
CA VAL A 368 -29.28 -26.19 -5.85
C VAL A 368 -30.06 -27.25 -5.06
N ALA A 369 -29.57 -27.60 -3.87
CA ALA A 369 -30.20 -28.54 -2.96
C ALA A 369 -29.92 -28.15 -1.50
N LYS A 370 -30.58 -28.80 -0.55
CA LYS A 370 -30.32 -28.55 0.88
C LYS A 370 -28.86 -28.89 1.20
N GLY A 371 -28.10 -27.87 1.62
CA GLY A 371 -26.68 -28.00 1.95
C GLY A 371 -25.73 -28.01 0.74
N TRP A 372 -26.21 -27.69 -0.47
CA TRP A 372 -25.37 -27.69 -1.67
C TRP A 372 -25.72 -26.53 -2.61
N GLY A 373 -24.72 -25.97 -3.28
CA GLY A 373 -24.89 -24.86 -4.22
C GLY A 373 -23.86 -24.85 -5.33
N LEU A 374 -24.09 -23.94 -6.26
CA LEU A 374 -23.16 -23.60 -7.32
C LEU A 374 -22.80 -22.13 -7.17
N ALA A 375 -21.52 -21.83 -7.34
CA ALA A 375 -21.03 -20.47 -7.46
C ALA A 375 -20.30 -20.34 -8.80
N ALA A 376 -20.40 -19.20 -9.46
CA ALA A 376 -19.53 -18.89 -10.58
C ALA A 376 -19.20 -17.41 -10.64
N GLU A 377 -18.01 -17.14 -11.14
CA GLU A 377 -17.47 -15.81 -11.42
C GLU A 377 -17.05 -15.76 -12.88
N GLY A 378 -17.29 -14.63 -13.53
CA GLY A 378 -16.90 -14.39 -14.90
C GLY A 378 -16.54 -12.93 -15.10
N GLU A 379 -15.34 -12.68 -15.61
CA GLU A 379 -14.85 -11.36 -15.96
C GLU A 379 -14.36 -11.38 -17.41
N VAL A 380 -14.71 -10.37 -18.18
CA VAL A 380 -14.09 -10.12 -19.47
C VAL A 380 -13.59 -8.70 -19.47
N GLU A 381 -12.36 -8.49 -19.89
CA GLU A 381 -11.83 -7.15 -20.14
C GLU A 381 -11.42 -7.07 -21.61
N VAL A 382 -11.98 -6.12 -22.34
CA VAL A 382 -11.58 -5.81 -23.72
C VAL A 382 -11.08 -4.40 -23.76
N ARG A 383 -9.80 -4.20 -24.10
CA ARG A 383 -9.16 -2.89 -24.22
C ARG A 383 -8.70 -2.65 -25.64
N ARG A 384 -9.11 -1.51 -26.21
CA ARG A 384 -8.78 -1.10 -27.58
C ARG A 384 -8.05 0.23 -27.58
N TYR A 385 -6.78 0.21 -27.97
CA TYR A 385 -5.95 1.39 -28.10
C TYR A 385 -6.18 2.07 -29.45
N ALA A 386 -6.06 3.39 -29.50
CA ALA A 386 -6.18 4.15 -30.74
C ALA A 386 -4.99 3.90 -31.68
N THR A 387 -3.80 3.69 -31.10
CA THR A 387 -2.61 3.20 -31.79
C THR A 387 -2.17 1.95 -31.05
N ALA A 388 -2.46 0.77 -31.59
CA ALA A 388 -2.07 -0.49 -30.96
C ALA A 388 -0.64 -0.83 -31.40
N ASP A 389 0.30 -0.80 -30.46
CA ASP A 389 1.72 -1.11 -30.67
C ASP A 389 2.19 -2.18 -29.67
N GLU A 390 3.47 -2.57 -29.72
CA GLU A 390 4.03 -3.62 -28.84
C GLU A 390 3.99 -3.23 -27.34
N ILE A 391 4.04 -1.93 -27.03
CA ILE A 391 4.01 -1.42 -25.65
C ILE A 391 2.56 -1.40 -25.13
N ASN A 392 1.62 -1.00 -25.99
CA ASN A 392 0.20 -0.86 -25.70
C ASN A 392 -0.65 -1.61 -26.73
N PRO A 393 -0.57 -2.95 -26.75
CA PRO A 393 -1.35 -3.75 -27.69
C PRO A 393 -2.83 -3.70 -27.31
N ASN A 394 -3.70 -3.90 -28.29
CA ASN A 394 -5.09 -4.25 -27.96
C ASN A 394 -5.08 -5.50 -27.09
N TYR A 395 -5.93 -5.52 -26.08
CA TYR A 395 -5.88 -6.51 -25.04
C TYR A 395 -7.26 -7.12 -24.85
N THR A 396 -7.32 -8.42 -24.62
CA THR A 396 -8.55 -9.10 -24.22
C THR A 396 -8.21 -10.16 -23.20
N ARG A 397 -8.88 -10.10 -22.04
CA ARG A 397 -8.78 -11.08 -20.97
C ARG A 397 -10.15 -11.69 -20.71
N TRP A 398 -10.18 -13.01 -20.60
CA TRP A 398 -11.32 -13.77 -20.14
C TRP A 398 -10.93 -14.47 -18.86
N PHE A 399 -11.78 -14.40 -17.85
CA PHE A 399 -11.65 -15.15 -16.62
C PHE A 399 -13.00 -15.78 -16.30
N VAL A 400 -13.00 -17.08 -16.02
CA VAL A 400 -14.19 -17.82 -15.62
C VAL A 400 -13.80 -18.77 -14.51
N GLU A 401 -14.58 -18.78 -13.44
CA GLU A 401 -14.43 -19.70 -12.33
C GLU A 401 -15.78 -20.29 -11.97
N GLY A 402 -15.82 -21.59 -11.72
CA GLY A 402 -17.02 -22.29 -11.29
C GLY A 402 -16.71 -23.23 -10.14
N GLN A 403 -17.53 -23.17 -9.09
CA GLN A 403 -17.37 -23.99 -7.90
C GLN A 403 -18.67 -24.71 -7.53
N TYR A 404 -18.54 -25.95 -7.08
CA TYR A 404 -19.57 -26.67 -6.37
C TYR A 404 -19.34 -26.51 -4.88
N LYS A 405 -20.33 -25.98 -4.16
CA LYS A 405 -20.22 -25.64 -2.74
C LYS A 405 -21.08 -26.58 -1.89
N TRP A 406 -20.52 -27.01 -0.76
CA TRP A 406 -21.22 -27.69 0.32
C TRP A 406 -21.40 -26.73 1.49
N TYR A 407 -22.62 -26.63 2.02
CA TYR A 407 -22.99 -25.76 3.15
C TYR A 407 -23.33 -26.61 4.38
N PRO A 408 -22.37 -26.87 5.29
CA PRO A 408 -22.67 -27.53 6.56
C PRO A 408 -23.58 -26.70 7.47
N GLY A 409 -23.67 -25.38 7.25
CA GLY A 409 -24.58 -24.45 7.90
C GLY A 409 -24.87 -23.25 7.01
N GLU A 410 -25.72 -22.33 7.44
CA GLU A 410 -26.10 -21.13 6.65
C GLU A 410 -24.98 -20.10 6.47
N MET A 411 -23.88 -20.24 7.24
CA MET A 411 -22.77 -19.29 7.33
C MET A 411 -21.41 -19.97 7.08
N HIS A 412 -21.44 -21.20 6.56
CA HIS A 412 -20.25 -22.01 6.37
C HIS A 412 -20.31 -22.64 5.00
N SER A 413 -19.21 -22.61 4.27
CA SER A 413 -19.13 -23.26 2.96
C SER A 413 -17.77 -23.92 2.73
N VAL A 414 -17.78 -25.00 1.95
CA VAL A 414 -16.58 -25.61 1.37
C VAL A 414 -16.83 -25.76 -0.13
N GLY A 415 -16.04 -25.08 -0.94
CA GLY A 415 -16.11 -25.11 -2.39
C GLY A 415 -14.99 -25.93 -3.02
N LEU A 416 -15.32 -26.65 -4.08
CA LEU A 416 -14.36 -27.25 -5.00
C LEU A 416 -14.76 -26.86 -6.43
N GLY A 417 -13.80 -26.36 -7.19
CA GLY A 417 -14.07 -25.82 -8.51
C GLY A 417 -12.88 -25.84 -9.44
N MET A 418 -13.05 -25.13 -10.56
CA MET A 418 -12.03 -24.91 -11.56
C MET A 418 -12.08 -23.46 -12.02
N ASN A 419 -10.92 -22.92 -12.34
CA ASN A 419 -10.79 -21.65 -13.05
C ASN A 419 -10.21 -21.86 -14.45
N TRP A 420 -10.50 -20.90 -15.33
CA TRP A 420 -9.94 -20.76 -16.66
C TRP A 420 -9.72 -19.28 -16.92
N GLU A 421 -8.56 -18.94 -17.45
CA GLU A 421 -8.14 -17.59 -17.77
C GLU A 421 -7.45 -17.59 -19.12
N ARG A 422 -7.75 -16.62 -19.97
CA ARG A 422 -7.07 -16.44 -21.24
C ARG A 422 -6.83 -14.97 -21.49
N GLN A 423 -5.58 -14.62 -21.81
CA GLN A 423 -5.17 -13.29 -22.16
C GLN A 423 -4.57 -13.29 -23.57
N THR A 424 -5.03 -12.36 -24.40
CA THR A 424 -4.56 -12.19 -25.77
C THR A 424 -4.25 -10.74 -26.07
N HIS A 425 -3.17 -10.51 -26.79
CA HIS A 425 -2.69 -9.22 -27.26
C HIS A 425 -2.74 -9.15 -28.79
N GLN A 426 -2.96 -7.95 -29.31
CA GLN A 426 -2.94 -7.67 -30.73
C GLN A 426 -2.34 -6.27 -30.95
N ALA A 427 -1.08 -6.23 -31.41
CA ALA A 427 -0.40 -5.02 -31.87
C ALA A 427 -0.42 -4.94 -33.41
N GLU A 428 -0.25 -3.74 -33.96
CA GLU A 428 0.20 -3.58 -35.34
C GLU A 428 1.73 -3.74 -35.37
N GLU A 429 2.28 -4.47 -36.35
CA GLU A 429 3.74 -4.62 -36.50
C GLU A 429 4.38 -3.25 -36.70
N ALA A 430 5.16 -2.79 -35.72
CA ALA A 430 6.01 -1.62 -35.87
C ALA A 430 7.34 -2.07 -36.50
N ALA A 431 7.80 -1.37 -37.54
CA ALA A 431 8.93 -1.79 -38.36
C ALA A 431 10.31 -1.71 -37.68
N ASP A 432 10.41 -1.17 -36.47
CA ASP A 432 11.68 -1.01 -35.73
C ASP A 432 11.38 -0.84 -34.23
N GLN A 433 11.59 -1.87 -33.39
CA GLN A 433 11.94 -1.69 -31.97
C GLN A 433 12.36 -2.98 -31.23
N VAL A 434 13.06 -2.77 -30.11
CA VAL A 434 13.86 -3.74 -29.31
C VAL A 434 13.10 -4.15 -28.04
N PHE A 435 11.76 -4.05 -28.03
CA PHE A 435 10.97 -4.32 -26.83
C PHE A 435 10.54 -5.79 -26.75
N ALA A 436 10.39 -6.31 -25.53
CA ALA A 436 9.81 -7.62 -25.32
C ALA A 436 8.30 -7.54 -25.59
N GLU A 437 7.81 -8.30 -26.57
CA GLU A 437 6.39 -8.41 -26.87
C GLU A 437 5.64 -8.98 -25.66
N GLN A 438 4.50 -8.40 -25.30
CA GLN A 438 3.64 -8.94 -24.25
C GLN A 438 3.06 -10.28 -24.71
N ALA A 439 3.39 -11.37 -24.02
CA ALA A 439 2.99 -12.70 -24.45
C ALA A 439 1.53 -13.02 -24.12
N ASP A 440 0.85 -13.66 -25.07
CA ASP A 440 -0.44 -14.31 -24.86
C ASP A 440 -0.29 -15.50 -23.90
N PHE A 441 -1.33 -15.76 -23.10
CA PHE A 441 -1.37 -16.98 -22.30
C PHE A 441 -2.78 -17.56 -22.17
N GLU A 442 -2.80 -18.85 -21.87
CA GLU A 442 -3.99 -19.56 -21.42
C GLU A 442 -3.66 -20.31 -20.14
N ALA A 443 -4.57 -20.28 -19.18
CA ALA A 443 -4.34 -20.83 -17.87
C ALA A 443 -5.59 -21.47 -17.28
N TYR A 444 -5.42 -22.53 -16.50
CA TYR A 444 -6.52 -23.25 -15.88
C TYR A 444 -6.04 -24.02 -14.66
N GLY A 445 -6.96 -24.37 -13.77
CA GLY A 445 -6.70 -25.34 -12.72
C GLY A 445 -7.73 -25.35 -11.61
N PRO A 446 -7.53 -26.19 -10.57
CA PRO A 446 -8.50 -26.35 -9.51
C PRO A 446 -8.48 -25.20 -8.51
N VAL A 447 -9.65 -24.92 -7.95
CA VAL A 447 -9.85 -23.97 -6.84
C VAL A 447 -10.53 -24.71 -5.69
N ILE A 448 -10.06 -24.48 -4.47
CA ILE A 448 -10.66 -24.99 -3.24
C ILE A 448 -10.90 -23.77 -2.35
N SER A 449 -12.13 -23.61 -1.87
CA SER A 449 -12.50 -22.52 -0.97
C SER A 449 -13.11 -23.07 0.32
N MET A 450 -12.88 -22.39 1.43
CA MET A 450 -13.52 -22.66 2.70
C MET A 450 -13.88 -21.35 3.36
N GLU A 451 -15.12 -21.25 3.84
CA GLU A 451 -15.66 -20.08 4.52
C GLU A 451 -16.30 -20.50 5.84
N TYR A 452 -15.97 -19.77 6.90
CA TYR A 452 -16.49 -19.99 8.23
C TYR A 452 -16.89 -18.64 8.85
N ILE A 453 -18.19 -18.38 8.91
CA ILE A 453 -18.77 -17.18 9.51
C ILE A 453 -19.65 -17.57 10.71
N THR A 454 -19.60 -16.81 11.81
CA THR A 454 -20.49 -17.00 12.96
C THR A 454 -21.18 -15.70 13.36
N PHE A 455 -22.33 -15.81 14.03
CA PHE A 455 -23.00 -14.65 14.64
C PHE A 455 -22.20 -13.98 15.76
N THR A 456 -21.20 -14.67 16.31
CA THR A 456 -20.26 -14.07 17.28
C THR A 456 -19.22 -13.18 16.61
N GLY A 457 -19.25 -13.04 15.27
CA GLY A 457 -18.38 -12.17 14.50
C GLY A 457 -17.11 -12.83 13.99
N TRP A 458 -16.96 -14.15 14.12
CA TRP A 458 -15.84 -14.86 13.52
C TRP A 458 -16.07 -14.92 12.01
N LEU A 459 -15.06 -14.58 11.23
CA LEU A 459 -15.05 -14.73 9.78
C LEU A 459 -13.67 -15.28 9.40
N ILE A 460 -13.63 -16.46 8.79
CA ILE A 460 -12.40 -17.04 8.27
C ILE A 460 -12.68 -17.52 6.86
N GLN A 461 -11.85 -17.08 5.91
CA GLN A 461 -11.91 -17.48 4.51
C GLN A 461 -10.53 -18.00 4.10
N LEU A 462 -10.50 -19.21 3.57
CA LEU A 462 -9.30 -19.81 2.99
C LEU A 462 -9.59 -20.18 1.54
N GLU A 463 -8.73 -19.74 0.63
CA GLU A 463 -8.74 -20.14 -0.77
C GLU A 463 -7.40 -20.77 -1.12
N TYR A 464 -7.45 -21.85 -1.89
CA TYR A 464 -6.31 -22.45 -2.54
C TYR A 464 -6.57 -22.54 -4.04
N ARG A 465 -5.62 -22.04 -4.82
CA ARG A 465 -5.67 -22.01 -6.28
C ARG A 465 -4.39 -22.65 -6.83
N LEU A 466 -4.56 -23.60 -7.74
CA LEU A 466 -3.46 -24.16 -8.53
C LEU A 466 -3.76 -23.85 -9.99
N GLN A 467 -2.79 -23.32 -10.72
CA GLN A 467 -2.99 -22.87 -12.09
C GLN A 467 -1.79 -23.30 -12.95
N TRP A 468 -2.08 -24.01 -14.04
CA TRP A 468 -1.14 -24.24 -15.13
C TRP A 468 -1.33 -23.12 -16.14
N ARG A 469 -0.29 -22.34 -16.40
CA ARG A 469 -0.31 -21.23 -17.36
C ARG A 469 0.65 -21.54 -18.50
N ASN A 470 0.13 -21.56 -19.71
CA ASN A 470 0.91 -21.85 -20.92
C ASN A 470 1.03 -20.57 -21.77
N TYR A 471 2.23 -20.31 -22.26
CA TYR A 471 2.55 -19.17 -23.13
C TYR A 471 2.92 -19.68 -24.53
N PRO A 472 1.93 -19.90 -25.42
CA PRO A 472 2.14 -20.62 -26.68
C PRO A 472 3.08 -19.91 -27.68
N ARG A 473 3.43 -18.64 -27.47
CA ARG A 473 4.30 -17.83 -28.33
C ARG A 473 5.53 -17.28 -27.61
N ALA A 474 5.89 -17.83 -26.46
CA ALA A 474 7.03 -17.38 -25.67
C ALA A 474 8.43 -17.59 -26.31
N GLY A 475 8.54 -18.21 -27.50
CA GLY A 475 9.84 -18.59 -28.09
C GLY A 475 10.18 -17.88 -29.41
N ASP A 476 11.26 -17.08 -29.39
CA ASP A 476 12.33 -16.91 -30.41
C ASP A 476 12.97 -15.50 -30.45
N THR A 477 12.81 -14.66 -29.42
CA THR A 477 13.63 -13.43 -29.30
C THR A 477 14.99 -13.74 -28.68
N ILE A 478 16.07 -13.20 -29.28
CA ILE A 478 17.48 -13.39 -28.89
C ILE A 478 17.78 -12.94 -27.45
N LEU A 479 16.89 -12.17 -26.84
CA LEU A 479 16.91 -11.79 -25.43
C LEU A 479 15.94 -12.74 -24.70
N ASN A 480 16.43 -13.47 -23.69
CA ASN A 480 15.65 -14.36 -22.82
C ASN A 480 14.19 -13.92 -22.72
N SER A 481 13.27 -14.73 -23.22
CA SER A 481 11.84 -14.45 -23.05
C SER A 481 11.54 -14.37 -21.54
N PHE A 482 11.03 -13.22 -21.09
CA PHE A 482 10.50 -13.08 -19.71
C PHE A 482 9.26 -13.95 -19.46
N TYR A 483 8.66 -14.49 -20.54
CA TYR A 483 7.45 -15.29 -20.51
C TYR A 483 7.77 -16.75 -20.82
N SER A 484 7.22 -17.66 -20.04
CA SER A 484 7.53 -19.09 -20.06
C SER A 484 6.37 -19.83 -19.41
N ASP A 485 6.16 -21.11 -19.76
CA ASP A 485 5.11 -21.90 -19.13
C ASP A 485 5.31 -21.98 -17.60
N ARG A 486 4.24 -21.78 -16.84
CA ARG A 486 4.30 -21.67 -15.38
C ARG A 486 3.35 -22.61 -14.66
N LEU A 487 3.77 -23.07 -13.48
CA LEU A 487 2.92 -23.69 -12.48
C LEU A 487 2.82 -22.76 -11.28
N MET A 488 1.65 -22.14 -11.14
CA MET A 488 1.36 -21.20 -10.08
C MET A 488 0.52 -21.88 -9.00
N HIS A 489 0.92 -21.73 -7.75
CA HIS A 489 0.04 -22.06 -6.63
C HIS A 489 -0.11 -20.87 -5.69
N SER A 490 -1.32 -20.65 -5.21
CA SER A 490 -1.66 -19.54 -4.32
C SER A 490 -2.52 -20.06 -3.17
N ILE A 491 -2.15 -19.69 -1.96
CA ILE A 491 -2.95 -19.90 -0.75
C ILE A 491 -3.26 -18.52 -0.17
N GLN A 492 -4.54 -18.19 -0.04
CA GLN A 492 -4.99 -16.94 0.56
C GLN A 492 -5.86 -17.22 1.77
N LEU A 493 -5.49 -16.65 2.92
CA LEU A 493 -6.22 -16.69 4.17
C LEU A 493 -6.60 -15.27 4.56
N PHE A 494 -7.88 -15.08 4.84
CA PHE A 494 -8.40 -13.89 5.50
C PHE A 494 -9.14 -14.31 6.77
N GLY A 495 -8.93 -13.56 7.85
CA GLY A 495 -9.54 -13.85 9.14
C GLY A 495 -9.92 -12.59 9.91
N TRP A 496 -11.07 -12.63 10.56
CA TRP A 496 -11.55 -11.66 11.53
C TRP A 496 -12.03 -12.43 12.76
N ILE A 497 -11.33 -12.30 13.88
CA ILE A 497 -11.53 -13.12 15.07
C ILE A 497 -11.73 -12.21 16.29
N PRO A 498 -12.97 -12.07 16.79
CA PRO A 498 -13.22 -11.33 18.03
C PRO A 498 -12.70 -12.13 19.24
N LEU A 499 -11.90 -11.47 20.07
CA LEU A 499 -11.31 -12.07 21.28
C LEU A 499 -12.12 -11.77 22.55
N GLY A 500 -12.93 -10.71 22.54
CA GLY A 500 -13.68 -10.25 23.71
C GLY A 500 -14.34 -8.90 23.47
N SER A 501 -14.84 -8.24 24.54
CA SER A 501 -15.43 -6.91 24.42
C SER A 501 -14.36 -5.88 24.00
N GLY A 502 -14.49 -5.37 22.78
CA GLY A 502 -13.61 -4.36 22.21
C GLY A 502 -12.42 -4.93 21.42
N TRP A 503 -11.93 -6.13 21.72
CA TRP A 503 -10.74 -6.70 21.07
C TRP A 503 -11.07 -7.61 19.89
N GLN A 504 -10.38 -7.40 18.77
CA GLN A 504 -10.46 -8.24 17.58
C GLN A 504 -9.08 -8.42 16.92
N ILE A 505 -8.88 -9.59 16.33
CA ILE A 505 -7.73 -9.90 15.49
C ILE A 505 -8.17 -9.88 14.03
N GLN A 506 -7.39 -9.23 13.19
CA GLN A 506 -7.44 -9.36 11.73
C GLN A 506 -6.23 -10.17 11.27
N LEU A 507 -6.47 -11.17 10.42
CA LEU A 507 -5.45 -12.02 9.82
C LEU A 507 -5.55 -11.87 8.31
N PHE A 508 -4.40 -11.66 7.68
CA PHE A 508 -4.26 -11.81 6.25
C PHE A 508 -2.96 -12.60 6.00
N ALA A 509 -3.05 -13.69 5.26
CA ALA A 509 -1.87 -14.38 4.77
C ALA A 509 -2.07 -14.73 3.31
N ASN A 510 -1.05 -14.48 2.51
CA ASN A 510 -0.98 -14.89 1.13
C ASN A 510 0.36 -15.58 0.90
N TYR A 511 0.31 -16.73 0.25
CA TYR A 511 1.49 -17.45 -0.20
C TYR A 511 1.31 -17.73 -1.67
N ASP A 512 2.16 -17.13 -2.49
CA ASP A 512 2.21 -17.37 -3.93
C ASP A 512 3.56 -18.00 -4.26
N ASN A 513 3.54 -19.07 -5.04
CA ASN A 513 4.77 -19.53 -5.67
C ASN A 513 4.50 -19.90 -7.11
N ASP A 514 5.28 -19.26 -7.95
CA ASP A 514 5.22 -19.33 -9.38
C ASP A 514 6.50 -20.02 -9.85
N ARG A 515 6.34 -21.25 -10.36
CA ARG A 515 7.46 -22.04 -10.85
C ARG A 515 7.49 -21.99 -12.36
N ASP A 516 8.60 -21.49 -12.88
CA ASP A 516 8.90 -21.52 -14.29
C ASP A 516 9.27 -22.96 -14.67
N ARG A 517 8.63 -23.49 -15.71
CA ARG A 517 8.84 -24.89 -16.13
C ARG A 517 10.14 -25.08 -16.91
N GLU A 518 10.68 -24.02 -17.49
CA GLU A 518 11.84 -24.05 -18.38
C GLU A 518 13.10 -23.48 -17.70
N PHE A 519 12.94 -22.44 -16.88
CA PHE A 519 14.04 -21.71 -16.26
C PHE A 519 13.87 -21.61 -14.75
N GLN A 520 14.48 -22.53 -13.99
CA GLN A 520 14.40 -22.53 -12.51
C GLN A 520 14.89 -21.23 -11.86
N GLU A 521 15.75 -20.47 -12.54
CA GLU A 521 16.24 -19.16 -12.07
C GLU A 521 15.15 -18.09 -12.04
N ASN A 522 14.04 -18.30 -12.76
CA ASN A 522 12.87 -17.40 -12.80
C ASN A 522 11.76 -17.79 -11.80
N ASP A 523 11.98 -18.81 -10.97
CA ASP A 523 11.03 -19.18 -9.92
C ASP A 523 10.85 -18.00 -8.96
N THR A 524 9.60 -17.58 -8.73
CA THR A 524 9.28 -16.51 -7.78
C THR A 524 8.43 -17.07 -6.64
N ARG A 525 8.73 -16.62 -5.43
CA ARG A 525 7.99 -16.96 -4.22
C ARG A 525 7.70 -15.70 -3.45
N ASN A 526 6.43 -15.50 -3.15
CA ASN A 526 5.99 -14.40 -2.33
C ASN A 526 5.22 -14.96 -1.12
N THR A 527 5.48 -14.40 0.05
CA THR A 527 4.76 -14.75 1.27
C THR A 527 4.52 -13.47 2.03
N ILE A 528 3.24 -13.10 2.14
CA ILE A 528 2.81 -11.93 2.87
C ILE A 528 1.97 -12.42 4.03
N VAL A 529 2.34 -12.01 5.24
CA VAL A 529 1.56 -12.28 6.45
C VAL A 529 1.37 -10.97 7.17
N ASN A 530 0.11 -10.66 7.49
CA ASN A 530 -0.28 -9.49 8.24
C ASN A 530 -1.19 -9.94 9.39
N LEU A 531 -0.86 -9.46 10.58
CA LEU A 531 -1.63 -9.66 11.80
C LEU A 531 -1.95 -8.27 12.36
N GLY A 532 -3.22 -7.92 12.38
CA GLY A 532 -3.73 -6.70 13.02
C GLY A 532 -4.43 -7.02 14.33
N VAL A 533 -4.21 -6.21 15.36
CA VAL A 533 -5.03 -6.22 16.58
C VAL A 533 -5.74 -4.88 16.65
N ILE A 534 -7.07 -4.92 16.77
CA ILE A 534 -7.89 -3.72 16.83
C ILE A 534 -8.64 -3.74 18.17
N TYR A 535 -8.67 -2.58 18.84
CA TYR A 535 -9.44 -2.34 20.05
C TYR A 535 -10.48 -1.24 19.82
N SER A 536 -11.73 -1.49 20.19
CA SER A 536 -12.84 -0.53 20.14
C SER A 536 -13.28 -0.18 21.57
N PHE A 537 -13.25 1.12 21.89
CA PHE A 537 -13.62 1.69 23.20
C PHE A 537 -15.13 1.84 23.41
#